data_AF-A0A661V7X1-F1
#
_entry.id   AF-A0A661V7X1-F1
#
_cell.length_a   1.000
_cell.length_b   1.000
_cell.length_c   1.000
_cell.angle_alpha   90.00
_cell.angle_beta   90.00
_cell.angle_gamma   90.00
#
_symmetry.space_group_name_H-M   'P 1'
#
loop_
_entity.id
_entity.type
_entity.pdbx_description
1 polymer ?
#
loop_
_entity_poly.entity_id
_entity_poly.type
_entity_poly.pdbx_seq_one_letter_code
_entity_poly.pdbx_strand_id
1 'polypeptide(L)'
;MLQALLPMSEYVIVTRSDHPRAAAPIELADAVASAGGGAEVSVNVKKSLRRGLEMMDPGGGLLVTGSIFLVADAREEWARRTGEPVPDNDDAND
;
A
#
# COMPACT_ATOMS: atom_id res chain seq x y z
N MET A 1 -5.80 12.12 7.25
CA MET A 1 -4.64 11.35 6.74
C MET A 1 -4.13 11.92 5.42
N LEU A 2 -4.88 11.87 4.33
CA LEU A 2 -4.42 12.31 3.00
C LEU A 2 -3.87 13.75 2.97
N GLN A 3 -4.54 14.71 3.62
CA GLN A 3 -4.07 16.10 3.72
C GLN A 3 -2.66 16.25 4.32
N ALA A 4 -2.24 15.32 5.19
CA ALA A 4 -0.90 15.34 5.75
C ALA A 4 0.13 14.66 4.82
N LEU A 5 -0.27 13.58 4.13
CA LEU A 5 0.65 12.76 3.33
C LEU A 5 0.87 13.29 1.92
N LEU A 6 -0.17 13.82 1.26
CA LEU A 6 -0.08 14.26 -0.13
C LEU A 6 0.99 15.34 -0.37
N PRO A 7 1.15 16.37 0.48
CA PRO A 7 2.21 17.38 0.27
C PRO A 7 3.64 16.82 0.36
N MET A 8 3.82 15.63 0.95
CA MET A 8 5.13 14.98 1.11
C MET A 8 5.32 13.79 0.15
N SER A 9 4.32 13.45 -0.65
CA SER A 9 4.33 12.28 -1.52
C SER A 9 4.50 12.70 -2.97
N GLU A 10 5.58 12.27 -3.60
CA GLU A 10 5.80 12.50 -5.05
C GLU A 10 4.92 11.59 -5.91
N TYR A 11 4.55 10.42 -5.36
CA TYR A 11 3.76 9.42 -6.06
C TYR A 11 2.91 8.63 -5.06
N VAL A 12 1.65 8.41 -5.41
CA VAL A 12 0.67 7.73 -4.55
C VAL A 12 0.09 6.54 -5.28
N ILE A 13 0.09 5.38 -4.62
CA ILE A 13 -0.62 4.18 -5.06
C ILE A 13 -1.74 3.92 -4.06
N VAL A 14 -2.97 3.78 -4.56
CA VAL A 14 -4.09 3.29 -3.75
C VAL A 14 -4.36 1.83 -4.09
N THR A 15 -4.61 1.04 -3.06
CA THR A 15 -4.79 -0.41 -3.21
C THR A 15 -5.74 -0.96 -2.15
N ARG A 16 -5.98 -2.27 -2.21
CA ARG A 16 -6.86 -2.99 -1.30
C ARG A 16 -6.06 -4.10 -0.60
N SER A 17 -6.16 -4.16 0.73
CA SER A 17 -5.72 -5.31 1.53
C SER A 17 -6.76 -6.43 1.46
N ASP A 18 -6.38 -7.66 1.79
CA ASP A 18 -7.33 -8.78 1.82
C ASP A 18 -8.20 -8.75 3.09
N HIS A 19 -9.18 -7.84 3.11
CA HIS A 19 -10.10 -7.69 4.23
C HIS A 19 -11.51 -7.27 3.77
N PRO A 20 -12.60 -7.84 4.32
CA PRO A 20 -13.96 -7.57 3.85
C PRO A 20 -14.36 -6.10 3.90
N ARG A 21 -13.84 -5.36 4.88
CA ARG A 21 -14.09 -3.91 5.07
C ARG A 21 -13.11 -3.00 4.33
N ALA A 22 -12.21 -3.54 3.51
CA ALA A 22 -11.28 -2.71 2.75
C ALA A 22 -12.04 -1.91 1.68
N ALA A 23 -11.84 -0.59 1.68
CA ALA A 23 -12.42 0.32 0.69
C ALA A 23 -11.99 -0.07 -0.73
N ALA A 24 -12.85 0.23 -1.71
CA ALA A 24 -12.48 -0.04 -3.10
C ALA A 24 -11.34 0.91 -3.51
N PRO A 25 -10.30 0.44 -4.22
CA PRO A 25 -9.21 1.29 -4.67
C PRO A 25 -9.65 2.53 -5.46
N ILE A 26 -10.76 2.43 -6.19
CA ILE A 26 -11.32 3.56 -6.93
C ILE A 26 -11.87 4.66 -6.01
N GLU A 27 -12.55 4.29 -4.91
CA GLU A 27 -13.03 5.24 -3.90
C GLU A 27 -11.87 5.95 -3.21
N LEU A 28 -10.76 5.24 -2.99
CA LEU A 28 -9.53 5.82 -2.46
C LEU A 28 -8.89 6.81 -3.44
N ALA A 29 -8.90 6.50 -4.75
CA ALA A 29 -8.41 7.42 -5.77
C ALA A 29 -9.25 8.71 -5.82
N ASP A 30 -10.57 8.59 -5.74
CA ASP A 30 -11.49 9.73 -5.69
C ASP A 30 -11.24 10.59 -4.44
N ALA A 31 -10.94 9.97 -3.30
CA ALA A 31 -10.58 10.68 -2.07
C ALA A 31 -9.24 11.42 -2.20
N VAL A 32 -8.25 10.83 -2.88
CA VAL A 32 -6.97 11.49 -3.19
C VAL A 32 -7.18 12.68 -4.13
N ALA A 33 -7.97 12.50 -5.19
CA ALA A 33 -8.32 13.56 -6.13
C ALA A 33 -9.04 14.73 -5.44
N SER A 34 -10.02 14.42 -4.58
CA SER A 34 -10.75 15.41 -3.78
C SER A 34 -9.85 16.18 -2.80
N ALA A 35 -8.71 15.58 -2.41
CA ALA A 35 -7.71 16.21 -1.57
C ALA A 35 -6.61 16.96 -2.37
N GLY A 36 -6.73 17.04 -3.71
CA GLY A 36 -5.82 17.78 -4.59
C GLY A 36 -4.63 16.99 -5.11
N GLY A 37 -4.62 15.65 -4.96
CA GLY A 37 -3.56 14.77 -5.46
C GLY A 37 -4.00 13.91 -6.65
N GLY A 38 -3.08 13.07 -7.14
CA GLY A 38 -3.37 11.98 -8.07
C GLY A 38 -2.88 10.65 -7.48
N ALA A 39 -3.55 9.55 -7.82
CA ALA A 39 -3.15 8.22 -7.38
C ALA A 39 -3.21 7.19 -8.51
N GLU A 40 -2.23 6.30 -8.57
CA GLU A 40 -2.30 5.06 -9.35
C GLU A 40 -3.17 4.03 -8.60
N VAL A 41 -4.10 3.39 -9.31
CA VAL A 41 -4.93 2.32 -8.76
C VAL A 41 -4.24 0.98 -8.97
N SER A 42 -4.00 0.24 -7.89
CA SER A 42 -3.43 -1.10 -7.92
C SER A 42 -4.35 -2.11 -7.23
N VAL A 43 -4.46 -3.30 -7.83
CA VAL A 43 -5.45 -4.31 -7.44
C VAL A 43 -5.13 -5.08 -6.16
N ASN A 44 -3.86 -5.10 -5.70
CA ASN A 44 -3.47 -5.72 -4.43
C ASN A 44 -2.13 -5.19 -3.91
N VAL A 45 -1.84 -5.50 -2.64
CA VAL A 45 -0.63 -5.07 -1.94
C VAL A 45 0.65 -5.53 -2.64
N LYS A 46 0.70 -6.78 -3.10
CA LYS A 46 1.86 -7.34 -3.82
C LYS A 46 2.24 -6.53 -5.06
N LYS A 47 1.27 -6.21 -5.91
CA LYS A 47 1.52 -5.41 -7.12
C LYS A 47 1.90 -3.98 -6.75
N SER A 48 1.28 -3.41 -5.72
CA SER A 48 1.58 -2.06 -5.23
C SER A 48 3.01 -1.95 -4.70
N LEU A 49 3.45 -2.92 -3.90
CA LEU A 49 4.79 -2.95 -3.33
C LEU A 49 5.85 -3.04 -4.43
N ARG A 50 5.66 -3.96 -5.39
CA ARG A 50 6.55 -4.08 -6.54
C ARG A 50 6.62 -2.77 -7.33
N ARG A 51 5.46 -2.20 -7.66
CA ARG A 51 5.36 -0.96 -8.43
C ARG A 51 6.02 0.22 -7.73
N GLY A 52 5.76 0.39 -6.43
CA GLY A 52 6.39 1.45 -5.63
C GLY A 52 7.91 1.33 -5.61
N LEU A 53 8.43 0.11 -5.49
CA LEU A 53 9.87 -0.15 -5.49
C LEU A 53 10.52 0.02 -6.88
N GLU A 54 9.77 -0.19 -7.97
CA GLU A 54 10.24 0.08 -9.35
C GLU A 54 10.28 1.58 -9.67
N MET A 55 9.42 2.39 -9.05
CA MET A 55 9.31 3.83 -9.27
C MET A 55 10.20 4.65 -8.33
N MET A 56 10.77 4.04 -7.30
CA MET A 56 11.51 4.73 -6.26
C MET A 56 12.90 5.15 -6.76
N ASP A 57 13.19 6.45 -6.67
CA ASP A 57 14.53 6.97 -6.95
C ASP A 57 15.55 6.50 -5.89
N PRO A 58 16.84 6.41 -6.24
CA PRO A 58 17.89 6.15 -5.27
C PRO A 58 17.86 7.18 -4.13
N GLY A 59 17.75 6.69 -2.89
CA GLY A 59 17.63 7.54 -1.69
C GLY A 59 16.19 7.90 -1.32
N GLY A 60 15.20 7.51 -2.12
CA GLY A 60 13.78 7.60 -1.78
C GLY A 60 13.35 6.54 -0.77
N GLY A 61 12.11 6.66 -0.30
CA GLY A 61 11.47 5.71 0.61
C GLY A 61 10.05 5.39 0.18
N LEU A 62 9.59 4.16 0.48
CA LEU A 62 8.22 3.73 0.25
C LEU A 62 7.48 3.62 1.58
N LEU A 63 6.41 4.40 1.74
CA LEU A 63 5.53 4.36 2.91
C LEU A 63 4.27 3.54 2.61
N VAL A 64 4.07 2.44 3.33
CA VAL A 64 2.81 1.69 3.34
C VAL A 64 2.03 2.06 4.59
N THR A 65 0.80 2.56 4.45
CA THR A 65 0.00 3.09 5.57
C THR A 65 -1.50 3.09 5.31
N GLY A 66 -2.29 3.50 6.29
CA GLY A 66 -3.75 3.67 6.21
C GLY A 66 -4.56 2.46 6.65
N SER A 67 -3.91 1.32 6.92
CA SER A 67 -4.58 0.11 7.43
C SER A 67 -3.56 -0.82 8.08
N ILE A 68 -3.92 -1.43 9.21
CA ILE A 68 -3.10 -2.47 9.85
C ILE A 68 -3.05 -3.73 8.98
N PHE A 69 -4.17 -4.13 8.35
CA PHE A 69 -4.21 -5.25 7.41
C PHE A 69 -3.30 -5.01 6.20
N LEU A 70 -3.32 -3.78 5.64
CA LEU A 70 -2.44 -3.42 4.53
C LEU A 70 -0.96 -3.53 4.92
N VAL A 71 -0.61 -3.06 6.13
CA VAL A 71 0.75 -3.12 6.63
C VAL A 71 1.17 -4.57 6.92
N ALA A 72 0.28 -5.42 7.42
CA ALA A 72 0.54 -6.84 7.60
C ALA A 72 0.87 -7.52 6.26
N ASP A 73 0.00 -7.37 5.26
CA ASP A 73 0.19 -7.90 3.90
C ASP A 73 1.53 -7.42 3.29
N ALA A 74 1.88 -6.14 3.50
CA ALA A 74 3.11 -5.56 2.96
C ALA A 74 4.36 -6.09 3.67
N ARG A 75 4.31 -6.29 4.99
CA ARG A 75 5.41 -6.91 5.75
C ARG A 75 5.66 -8.34 5.30
N GLU A 76 4.58 -9.10 5.09
CA GLU A 76 4.64 -10.47 4.62
C GLU A 76 5.25 -10.56 3.21
N GLU A 77 4.81 -9.69 2.29
CA GLU A 77 5.38 -9.63 0.93
C GLU A 77 6.83 -9.13 0.92
N TRP A 78 7.18 -8.20 1.83
CA TRP A 78 8.57 -7.74 1.98
C TRP A 78 9.49 -8.86 2.48
N ALA A 79 9.06 -9.65 3.47
CA ALA A 79 9.81 -10.80 3.97
C ALA A 79 10.02 -11.83 2.86
N ARG A 80 8.97 -12.18 2.10
CA ARG A 80 9.08 -13.05 0.92
C ARG A 80 10.08 -12.54 -0.11
N ARG A 81 10.09 -11.23 -0.37
CA ARG A 81 10.99 -10.60 -1.36
C ARG A 81 12.45 -10.59 -0.91
N THR A 82 12.71 -10.38 0.38
CA THR A 82 14.06 -10.26 0.95
C THR A 82 14.65 -11.59 1.42
N GLY A 83 13.83 -12.65 1.48
CA GLY A 83 14.24 -13.94 2.01
C GLY A 83 14.28 -13.98 3.54
N GLU A 84 13.68 -12.99 4.20
CA GLU A 84 13.50 -12.98 5.66
C GLU A 84 12.35 -13.93 6.07
N PRO A 85 12.33 -14.42 7.32
CA PRO A 85 11.21 -15.19 7.82
C PRO A 85 9.90 -14.41 7.70
N VAL A 86 8.88 -15.04 7.11
CA VAL A 86 7.55 -14.47 7.03
C VAL A 86 6.99 -14.30 8.46
N PRO A 87 6.53 -13.10 8.85
CA PRO A 87 5.91 -12.89 10.15
C PRO A 87 4.71 -13.81 10.36
N ASP A 88 4.50 -14.22 11.61
CA ASP A 88 3.29 -14.93 11.99
C ASP A 88 2.08 -14.00 11.76
N ASN A 89 1.13 -14.47 10.97
CA ASN A 89 -0.12 -13.78 10.67
C ASN A 89 -1.26 -14.70 11.08
N ASP A 90 -2.41 -14.12 11.43
CA ASP A 90 -3.62 -14.86 11.79
C ASP A 90 -4.27 -15.60 10.59
N ASP A 91 -3.56 -15.79 9.47
CA ASP A 91 -4.14 -16.26 8.21
C ASP A 91 -4.52 -17.76 8.25
N ALA A 92 -5.84 -17.96 8.33
CA ALA A 92 -6.63 -18.90 7.55
C ALA A 92 -6.27 -20.41 7.66
N ASN A 93 -6.39 -20.95 8.87
CA ASN A 93 -6.99 -22.28 9.04
C ASN A 93 -8.44 -22.10 9.52
N ASP A 94 -9.36 -21.92 8.57
CA ASP A 94 -10.77 -22.37 8.66
C ASP A 94 -11.33 -22.55 7.25
#